data_AF-A0A7I7WSN8-F1
#
_entry.id   AF-A0A7I7WSN8-F1
#
_cell.length_a   1.000
_cell.length_b   1.000
_cell.length_c   1.000
_cell.angle_alpha   90.00
_cell.angle_beta   90.00
_cell.angle_gamma   90.00
#
_symmetry.space_group_name_H-M   'P 1'
#
loop_
_entity.id
_entity.type
_entity.pdbx_description
1 polymer ?
#
loop_
_entity_poly.entity_id
_entity_poly.type
_entity_poly.pdbx_seq_one_letter_code
_entity_poly.pdbx_strand_id
1 'polypeptide(L)'
;MSEKRLREAILRLACERAPGKTICPSDAARAVGGDDWRDLMEAARDIARDLARAGDVEIMQRGEVIDPEAQWRGPIRIRARPR
;
A
#
# COMPACT_ATOMS: atom_id res chain seq x y z
N MET A 1 -11.15 5.11 12.46
CA MET A 1 -10.00 6.02 12.72
C MET A 1 -8.68 5.48 12.17
N SER A 2 -8.35 4.20 12.39
CA SER A 2 -7.10 3.60 11.88
C SER A 2 -7.04 3.53 10.35
N GLU A 3 -8.11 3.10 9.68
CA GLU A 3 -8.16 2.96 8.21
C GLU A 3 -7.88 4.26 7.47
N LYS A 4 -8.50 5.38 7.88
CA LYS A 4 -8.24 6.70 7.26
C LYS A 4 -6.76 7.08 7.36
N ARG A 5 -6.15 6.89 8.54
CA ARG A 5 -4.72 7.15 8.76
C ARG A 5 -3.84 6.23 7.92
N LEU A 6 -4.25 4.97 7.77
CA LEU A 6 -3.52 3.98 6.97
C LEU A 6 -3.58 4.30 5.48
N ARG A 7 -4.75 4.74 4.98
CA ARG A 7 -4.93 5.25 3.62
C ARG A 7 -4.03 6.46 3.35
N GLU A 8 -4.07 7.45 4.24
CA GLU A 8 -3.22 8.65 4.16
C GLU A 8 -1.73 8.29 4.21
N ALA A 9 -1.33 7.35 5.08
CA ALA A 9 0.04 6.89 5.19
C ALA A 9 0.52 6.19 3.91
N ILE A 10 -0.30 5.30 3.31
CA ILE A 10 0.05 4.63 2.05
C ILE A 10 0.29 5.66 0.95
N LEU A 11 -0.65 6.59 0.76
CA LEU A 11 -0.53 7.63 -0.26
C LEU A 11 0.69 8.52 -0.04
N ARG A 12 0.84 9.05 1.17
CA ARG A 12 1.96 9.92 1.54
C ARG A 12 3.29 9.22 1.30
N LEU A 13 3.48 8.04 1.86
CA LEU A 13 4.73 7.29 1.76
C LEU A 13 5.02 6.85 0.33
N ALA A 14 4.00 6.53 -0.47
CA ALA A 14 4.18 6.18 -1.88
C ALA A 14 4.56 7.42 -2.73
N CYS A 15 3.99 8.59 -2.44
CA CYS A 15 4.26 9.85 -3.15
C CYS A 15 5.63 10.46 -2.77
N GLU A 16 6.07 10.34 -1.52
CA GLU A 16 7.38 10.84 -1.06
C GLU A 16 8.56 10.07 -1.67
N ARG A 17 8.31 8.91 -2.29
CA ARG A 17 9.33 8.08 -2.92
C ARG A 17 9.71 8.64 -4.29
N ALA A 18 11.00 8.57 -4.61
CA ALA A 18 11.49 8.92 -5.95
C ALA A 18 10.76 8.12 -7.05
N PRO A 19 10.65 8.65 -8.29
CA PRO A 19 9.97 7.97 -9.40
C PRO A 19 10.43 6.52 -9.57
N GLY A 20 9.47 5.61 -9.72
CA GLY A 20 9.73 4.17 -9.87
C GLY A 20 10.09 3.43 -8.57
N LYS A 21 10.28 4.12 -7.45
CA LYS A 21 10.41 3.48 -6.14
C LYS A 21 9.04 3.12 -5.57
N THR A 22 9.05 2.18 -4.63
CA THR A 22 7.86 1.57 -4.06
C THR A 22 7.95 1.51 -2.54
N ILE A 23 6.81 1.28 -1.88
CA ILE A 23 6.71 0.89 -0.47
C ILE A 23 6.07 -0.52 -0.37
N CYS A 24 5.92 -1.06 0.83
CA CYS A 24 5.04 -2.20 1.09
C CYS A 24 3.98 -1.87 2.17
N PRO A 25 2.93 -2.70 2.36
CA PRO A 25 1.90 -2.46 3.35
C PRO A 25 2.44 -2.28 4.77
N SER A 26 3.49 -3.02 5.12
CA SER A 26 4.10 -2.91 6.44
C SER A 26 4.76 -1.55 6.70
N ASP A 27 5.16 -0.82 5.66
CA ASP A 27 5.71 0.53 5.84
C ASP A 27 4.63 1.48 6.38
N ALA A 28 3.43 1.44 5.78
CA ALA A 28 2.29 2.21 6.25
C ALA A 28 1.76 1.70 7.60
N ALA A 29 1.69 0.38 7.78
CA ALA A 29 1.25 -0.22 9.03
C ALA A 29 2.15 0.19 10.20
N ARG A 30 3.49 0.19 10.02
CA ARG A 30 4.44 0.66 11.04
C ARG A 30 4.30 2.14 11.35
N ALA A 31 4.08 2.96 10.31
CA ALA A 31 3.88 4.40 10.49
C ALA A 31 2.62 4.73 11.31
N VAL A 32 1.59 3.89 11.27
CA VAL A 32 0.31 4.11 11.97
C VAL A 32 0.21 3.37 13.29
N GLY A 33 0.66 2.11 13.34
CA GLY A 33 0.43 1.19 14.45
C GLY A 33 1.60 1.03 15.42
N GLY A 34 2.78 1.59 15.15
CA GLY A 34 3.94 1.46 16.03
C GLY A 34 4.29 -0.01 16.29
N ASP A 35 4.32 -0.43 17.56
CA ASP A 35 4.63 -1.80 17.96
C ASP A 35 3.54 -2.82 17.56
N ASP A 36 2.28 -2.38 17.48
CA ASP A 36 1.11 -3.20 17.12
C ASP A 36 0.83 -3.23 15.61
N TRP A 37 1.79 -2.80 14.78
CA TRP A 37 1.61 -2.70 13.33
C TRP A 37 1.19 -3.99 12.64
N ARG A 38 1.50 -5.15 13.25
CA ARG A 38 1.14 -6.46 12.69
C ARG A 38 -0.37 -6.64 12.59
N ASP A 39 -1.13 -6.07 13.53
CA ASP A 39 -2.59 -6.15 13.55
C ASP A 39 -3.23 -5.29 12.44
N LEU A 40 -2.47 -4.34 11.89
CA LEU A 40 -2.91 -3.49 10.77
C LEU A 40 -2.55 -4.08 9.41
N MET A 41 -1.88 -5.23 9.33
CA MET A 41 -1.39 -5.76 8.05
C MET A 41 -2.50 -6.14 7.08
N GLU A 42 -3.59 -6.73 7.57
CA GLU A 42 -4.74 -7.08 6.73
C GLU A 42 -5.40 -5.80 6.19
N ALA A 43 -5.74 -4.86 7.08
CA ALA A 43 -6.27 -3.56 6.71
C ALA A 43 -5.37 -2.79 5.72
N ALA A 44 -4.05 -2.86 5.88
CA ALA A 44 -3.11 -2.20 4.98
C ALA A 44 -3.14 -2.78 3.57
N ARG A 45 -3.38 -4.10 3.44
CA ARG A 45 -3.51 -4.77 2.14
C ARG A 45 -4.83 -4.42 1.48
N ASP A 46 -5.92 -4.41 2.23
CA ASP A 46 -7.24 -4.09 1.70
C ASP A 46 -7.32 -2.65 1.24
N ILE A 47 -6.81 -1.71 2.03
CA ILE A 47 -6.74 -0.29 1.62
C ILE A 47 -5.84 -0.10 0.41
N ALA A 48 -4.73 -0.86 0.29
CA ALA A 48 -3.90 -0.80 -0.90
C ALA A 48 -4.66 -1.26 -2.16
N ARG A 49 -5.53 -2.29 -2.06
CA ARG A 49 -6.42 -2.67 -3.16
C ARG A 49 -7.40 -1.56 -3.50
N ASP A 50 -8.04 -0.96 -2.50
CA ASP A 50 -9.02 0.11 -2.72
C ASP A 50 -8.41 1.33 -3.39
N LEU A 51 -7.19 1.69 -3.00
CA LEU A 51 -6.43 2.75 -3.67
C LEU A 51 -6.06 2.39 -5.11
N ALA A 52 -5.72 1.13 -5.37
CA ALA A 52 -5.41 0.67 -6.72
C ALA A 52 -6.66 0.62 -7.62
N ARG A 53 -7.81 0.19 -7.08
CA ARG A 53 -9.13 0.26 -7.74
C ARG A 53 -9.49 1.70 -8.11
N ALA A 54 -9.19 2.65 -7.21
CA ALA A 54 -9.41 4.07 -7.45
C ALA A 54 -8.41 4.70 -8.42
N GLY A 55 -7.38 3.96 -8.84
CA GLY A 55 -6.33 4.46 -9.73
C GLY A 55 -5.30 5.36 -9.06
N ASP A 56 -5.35 5.53 -7.74
CA ASP A 56 -4.41 6.38 -6.99
C ASP A 56 -3.01 5.72 -6.85
N VAL A 57 -2.94 4.38 -6.87
CA VAL A 57 -1.69 3.61 -6.78
C VAL A 57 -1.68 2.42 -7.75
N GLU A 58 -0.51 1.89 -8.03
CA GLU A 58 -0.33 0.56 -8.62
C GLU A 58 0.17 -0.41 -7.57
N ILE A 59 -0.32 -1.63 -7.68
CA ILE A 59 0.16 -2.77 -6.92
C ILE A 59 1.10 -3.59 -7.81
N MET A 60 2.25 -3.97 -7.25
CA MET A 60 3.24 -4.78 -7.94
C MET A 60 3.62 -6.01 -7.12
N GLN A 61 3.88 -7.12 -7.81
CA GLN A 61 4.42 -8.34 -7.24
C GLN A 61 5.48 -8.92 -8.15
N ARG A 62 6.66 -9.25 -7.58
CA ARG A 62 7.82 -9.75 -8.35
C ARG A 62 8.24 -8.84 -9.52
N GLY A 63 8.02 -7.53 -9.39
CA GLY A 63 8.38 -6.54 -10.42
C GLY A 63 7.26 -6.24 -11.42
N GLU A 64 6.20 -7.03 -11.46
CA GLU A 64 5.07 -6.88 -12.39
C GLU A 64 3.92 -6.14 -11.73
N VAL A 65 3.24 -5.26 -12.48
CA VAL A 65 1.96 -4.69 -12.05
C VAL A 65 0.90 -5.80 -12.12
N ILE A 66 0.14 -5.95 -11.05
CA ILE A 66 -0.90 -6.98 -10.95
C ILE A 66 -2.27 -6.35 -10.74
N ASP A 67 -3.31 -7.08 -11.15
CA ASP A 67 -4.70 -6.69 -10.95
C ASP A 67 -5.04 -6.67 -9.45
N PRO A 68 -5.58 -5.57 -8.89
CA PRO A 68 -6.01 -5.51 -7.50
C PRO A 68 -7.11 -6.52 -7.13
N GLU A 69 -7.90 -7.03 -8.08
CA GLU A 69 -8.92 -8.06 -7.85
C GLU A 69 -8.33 -9.48 -7.83
N ALA A 70 -7.11 -9.67 -8.32
CA ALA A 70 -6.50 -10.99 -8.34
C ALA A 70 -6.25 -11.51 -6.92
N GLN A 71 -6.17 -12.84 -6.80
CA GLN A 71 -5.61 -13.49 -5.62
C GLN A 71 -4.09 -13.47 -5.71
N TRP A 72 -3.46 -13.01 -4.64
CA TRP A 72 -2.03 -12.76 -4.54
C TRP A 72 -1.61 -13.15 -3.14
N ARG A 73 -0.44 -13.79 -3.06
CA ARG A 73 0.12 -14.31 -1.81
C ARG A 73 1.53 -13.79 -1.63
N GLY A 74 1.94 -13.60 -0.38
CA GLY A 74 3.30 -13.16 -0.06
C GLY A 74 3.53 -11.65 -0.24
N PRO A 75 4.79 -11.23 -0.41
CA PRO A 75 5.18 -9.82 -0.43
C PRO A 75 4.71 -9.08 -1.68
N ILE A 76 4.43 -7.79 -1.48
CA ILE A 76 3.85 -6.91 -2.48
C ILE A 76 4.47 -5.52 -2.38
N ARG A 77 4.40 -4.75 -3.45
CA ARG A 77 4.90 -3.39 -3.53
C ARG A 77 3.80 -2.44 -4.00
N ILE A 78 3.81 -1.22 -3.49
CA ILE A 78 2.84 -0.16 -3.81
C ILE A 78 3.63 1.01 -4.41
N ARG A 79 3.16 1.53 -5.55
CA ARG A 79 3.72 2.69 -6.25
C ARG A 79 2.65 3.75 -6.43
N ALA A 80 2.94 5.01 -6.17
CA ALA A 80 1.99 6.10 -6.46
C ALA A 80 1.81 6.25 -7.98
N ARG A 81 0.58 6.50 -8.42
CA ARG A 81 0.32 6.99 -9.78
C ARG A 81 0.40 8.52 -9.76
N PRO A 82 1.25 9.16 -10.59
CA PRO A 82 1.14 10.59 -10.79
C PRO A 82 -0.25 10.88 -11.39
N ARG A 83 -0.96 11.84 -10.80
CA ARG A 83 -2.18 12.40 -11.38
C ARG A 83 -1.87 13.26 -12.59
#